data_AF-A0A1V6LUY6-F1
#
_entry.id   AF-A0A1V6LUY6-F1
#
_cell.length_a   1.000
_cell.length_b   1.000
_cell.length_c   1.000
_cell.angle_alpha   90.00
_cell.angle_beta   90.00
_cell.angle_gamma   90.00
#
_symmetry.space_group_name_H-M   'P 1'
#
loop_
_entity.id
_entity.type
_entity.pdbx_description
1 polymer ?
#
loop_
_entity_poly.entity_id
_entity_poly.type
_entity_poly.pdbx_seq_one_letter_code
_entity_poly.pdbx_strand_id
1 'polypeptide(L)'
;MLKIAYHPIYRHPLPEGHRFPMEKYELLPQQLLHEGTCEVSNFFEPIYAEIQPILAVHTTDYYSRLTKLNLDKKEIRKIGFPLSKQLVDREHIITDGTLKAIQFALKYGIAMNIAGGTHHAYSNRGEAFCLLNDQSIGAQYLLDQNLASKILIVDLDVHQGNGTAEIFERNPHVFTFSIHGKANYPFKKEISDLDIALEKGTTDDVYLKILNETLSNLLEQTQPDFVFYLAGVDVLASDKLGTLGLTKEGCKKRDAMVLQACKNNGLPVMCSMGGGYSPEIKHIVDAHANTYRLAQEIYF
;
A
#
# COMPACT_ATOMS: atom_id res chain seq x y z
N MET A 1 3.93 21.22 -1.71
CA MET A 1 4.98 20.45 -1.01
C MET A 1 4.42 19.09 -0.64
N LEU A 2 5.11 18.02 -1.01
CA LEU A 2 4.73 16.64 -0.71
C LEU A 2 4.68 16.39 0.81
N LYS A 3 3.68 15.66 1.29
CA LYS A 3 3.54 15.24 2.69
C LYS A 3 3.64 13.74 2.84
N ILE A 4 4.49 13.29 3.77
CA ILE A 4 4.87 11.89 3.94
C ILE A 4 4.69 11.50 5.41
N ALA A 5 3.86 10.49 5.68
CA ALA A 5 3.73 9.91 7.00
C ALA A 5 4.96 9.04 7.30
N TYR A 6 5.64 9.33 8.41
CA TYR A 6 6.75 8.53 8.92
C TYR A 6 6.73 8.53 10.45
N HIS A 7 6.99 7.37 11.04
CA HIS A 7 7.21 7.25 12.47
C HIS A 7 8.30 6.18 12.74
N PRO A 8 9.21 6.38 13.71
CA PRO A 8 10.26 5.40 14.02
C PRO A 8 9.75 3.98 14.33
N ILE A 9 8.52 3.86 14.88
CA ILE A 9 7.89 2.57 15.18
C ILE A 9 7.67 1.69 13.93
N TYR A 10 7.68 2.28 12.73
CA TYR A 10 7.52 1.55 11.48
C TYR A 10 8.60 0.47 11.32
N ARG A 11 9.79 0.71 11.88
CA ARG A 11 10.86 -0.28 12.00
C ARG A 11 10.62 -1.20 13.21
N HIS A 12 9.79 -2.22 13.03
CA HIS A 12 9.50 -3.19 14.08
C HIS A 12 10.65 -4.20 14.29
N PRO A 13 11.15 -4.44 15.52
CA PRO A 13 12.18 -5.45 15.73
C PRO A 13 11.67 -6.84 15.34
N LEU A 14 12.41 -7.53 14.48
CA LEU A 14 12.12 -8.90 14.06
C LEU A 14 13.28 -9.82 14.42
N PRO A 15 13.03 -11.12 14.61
CA PRO A 15 14.08 -12.10 14.82
C PRO A 15 15.12 -12.06 13.69
N GLU A 16 16.38 -12.35 14.02
CA GLU A 16 17.45 -12.46 13.03
C GLU A 16 17.07 -13.47 11.92
N GLY A 17 17.36 -13.12 10.67
CA GLY A 17 17.01 -13.95 9.51
C GLY A 17 15.53 -13.90 9.09
N HIS A 18 14.69 -13.07 9.72
CA HIS A 18 13.32 -12.89 9.25
C HIS A 18 13.28 -12.38 7.81
N ARG A 19 12.38 -12.95 6.98
CA ARG A 19 12.34 -12.67 5.54
C ARG A 19 11.92 -11.24 5.16
N PHE A 20 11.22 -10.55 6.06
CA PHE A 20 10.71 -9.19 5.87
C PHE A 20 11.82 -8.15 6.09
N PRO A 21 12.16 -7.32 5.10
CA PRO A 21 13.26 -6.34 5.18
C PRO A 21 12.82 -5.08 5.93
N MET A 22 12.63 -5.18 7.24
CA MET A 22 12.05 -4.10 8.05
C MET A 22 12.89 -2.81 8.05
N GLU A 23 14.20 -2.93 7.87
CA GLU A 23 15.13 -1.80 7.75
C GLU A 23 14.77 -0.83 6.61
N LYS A 24 14.00 -1.26 5.60
CA LYS A 24 13.55 -0.39 4.49
C LYS A 24 12.79 0.84 4.99
N TYR A 25 12.03 0.71 6.09
CA TYR A 25 11.22 1.80 6.62
C TYR A 25 12.03 2.88 7.34
N GLU A 26 13.23 2.55 7.80
CA GLU A 26 14.19 3.51 8.36
C GLU A 26 15.08 4.11 7.27
N LEU A 27 15.54 3.27 6.33
CA LEU A 27 16.50 3.67 5.30
C LEU A 27 15.89 4.56 4.22
N LEU A 28 14.63 4.35 3.84
CA LEU A 28 14.01 5.16 2.81
C LEU A 28 13.93 6.66 3.17
N PRO A 29 13.37 7.08 4.33
CA PRO A 29 13.34 8.50 4.65
C PRO A 29 14.76 9.11 4.76
N GLN A 30 15.74 8.33 5.24
CA GLN A 30 17.15 8.76 5.24
C GLN A 30 17.69 8.97 3.81
N GLN A 31 17.40 8.05 2.88
CA GLN A 31 17.78 8.17 1.47
C GLN A 31 17.17 9.42 0.84
N LEU A 32 15.87 9.66 1.05
CA LEU A 32 15.16 10.83 0.50
C LEU A 32 15.71 12.17 1.00
N LEU A 33 16.11 12.22 2.28
CA LEU A 33 16.78 13.38 2.86
C LEU A 33 18.21 13.55 2.32
N HIS A 34 18.97 12.45 2.24
CA HIS A 34 20.36 12.47 1.81
C HIS A 34 20.53 12.97 0.37
N GLU A 35 19.63 12.55 -0.52
CA GLU A 35 19.68 12.91 -1.94
C GLU A 35 18.97 14.24 -2.28
N GLY A 36 18.35 14.89 -1.29
CA GLY A 36 17.66 16.16 -1.48
C GLY A 36 16.29 16.07 -2.16
N THR A 37 15.75 14.86 -2.38
CA THR A 37 14.37 14.67 -2.87
C THR A 37 13.36 15.22 -1.88
N CYS A 38 13.64 15.10 -0.58
CA CYS A 38 12.80 15.63 0.50
C CYS A 38 13.63 16.37 1.53
N GLU A 39 12.99 17.29 2.23
CA GLU A 39 13.46 17.93 3.45
C GLU A 39 12.69 17.40 4.67
N VAL A 40 13.15 17.71 5.88
CA VAL A 40 12.47 17.32 7.12
C VAL A 40 11.01 17.79 7.15
N SER A 41 10.72 18.94 6.54
CA SER A 41 9.38 19.55 6.46
C SER A 41 8.38 18.78 5.58
N ASN A 42 8.86 17.85 4.74
CA ASN A 42 8.00 16.92 4.00
C ASN A 42 7.39 15.85 4.90
N PHE A 43 8.04 15.50 6.01
CA PHE A 43 7.59 14.43 6.89
C PHE A 43 6.65 14.94 7.98
N PHE A 44 5.69 14.11 8.36
CA PHE A 44 4.85 14.32 9.54
C PHE A 44 4.72 13.01 10.32
N GLU A 45 4.59 13.14 11.63
CA GLU A 45 4.47 12.00 12.53
C GLU A 45 2.99 11.66 12.80
N PRO A 46 2.54 10.45 12.43
CA PRO A 46 1.27 9.94 12.90
C PRO A 46 1.29 9.58 14.38
N ILE A 47 0.09 9.46 14.95
CA ILE A 47 -0.18 9.09 16.33
C ILE A 47 -0.96 7.78 16.36
N TYR A 48 -1.39 7.35 17.54
CA TYR A 48 -2.27 6.20 17.66
C TYR A 48 -3.66 6.49 17.05
N ALA A 49 -4.07 5.75 16.02
CA ALA A 49 -5.33 5.96 15.33
C ALA A 49 -6.55 5.81 16.26
N GLU A 50 -7.58 6.61 15.98
CA GLU A 50 -8.91 6.41 16.56
C GLU A 50 -9.47 5.04 16.17
N ILE A 51 -10.25 4.47 17.08
CA ILE A 51 -10.81 3.12 16.92
C ILE A 51 -11.94 3.06 15.89
N GLN A 52 -12.70 4.16 15.72
CA GLN A 52 -13.94 4.14 14.91
C GLN A 52 -13.67 3.83 13.43
N PRO A 53 -12.70 4.48 12.75
CA PRO A 53 -12.36 4.13 11.37
C PRO A 53 -11.90 2.67 11.22
N ILE A 54 -11.18 2.14 12.22
CA ILE A 54 -10.72 0.74 12.20
C ILE A 54 -11.92 -0.21 12.27
N LEU A 55 -12.88 0.04 13.16
CA LEU A 55 -14.06 -0.80 13.34
C LEU A 55 -15.11 -0.65 12.22
N ALA A 56 -15.00 0.38 11.39
CA ALA A 56 -15.81 0.50 10.17
C ALA A 56 -15.40 -0.55 9.12
N VAL A 57 -14.19 -1.10 9.20
CA VAL A 57 -13.65 -2.09 8.26
C VAL A 57 -13.42 -3.45 8.91
N HIS A 58 -12.84 -3.46 10.10
CA HIS A 58 -12.52 -4.70 10.81
C HIS A 58 -13.60 -5.06 11.82
N THR A 59 -13.94 -6.35 11.87
CA THR A 59 -14.88 -6.87 12.85
C THR A 59 -14.41 -6.58 14.27
N THR A 60 -15.35 -6.21 15.15
CA THR A 60 -15.05 -5.91 16.55
C THR A 60 -14.41 -7.11 17.27
N ASP A 61 -14.81 -8.34 16.93
CA ASP A 61 -14.18 -9.55 17.48
C ASP A 61 -12.70 -9.63 17.15
N TYR A 62 -12.34 -9.56 15.86
CA TYR A 62 -10.96 -9.63 15.41
C TYR A 62 -10.11 -8.52 16.04
N TYR A 63 -10.59 -7.29 15.99
CA TYR A 63 -9.88 -6.14 16.56
C TYR A 63 -9.67 -6.28 18.08
N SER A 64 -10.69 -6.76 18.82
CA SER A 64 -10.57 -7.03 20.26
C SER A 64 -9.54 -8.11 20.56
N ARG A 65 -9.50 -9.20 19.78
CA ARG A 65 -8.51 -10.26 19.97
C ARG A 65 -7.10 -9.79 19.62
N LEU A 66 -6.94 -9.03 18.53
CA LEU A 66 -5.66 -8.44 18.13
C LEU A 66 -5.10 -7.53 19.25
N THR A 67 -5.88 -6.56 19.71
CA THR A 67 -5.44 -5.57 20.71
C THR A 67 -5.20 -6.16 22.10
N LYS A 68 -5.91 -7.24 22.47
CA LYS A 68 -5.68 -8.00 23.71
C LYS A 68 -4.58 -9.05 23.58
N LEU A 69 -3.91 -9.13 22.43
CA LEU A 69 -2.87 -10.14 22.13
C LEU A 69 -3.38 -11.58 22.27
N ASN A 70 -4.64 -11.81 21.94
CA ASN A 70 -5.36 -13.08 22.11
C ASN A 70 -5.67 -13.76 20.75
N LEU A 71 -4.73 -13.67 19.80
CA LEU A 71 -4.79 -14.44 18.56
C LEU A 71 -4.21 -15.84 18.80
N ASP A 72 -4.76 -16.85 18.13
CA ASP A 72 -4.23 -18.21 18.23
C ASP A 72 -2.92 -18.38 17.42
N LYS A 73 -2.23 -19.50 17.62
CA LYS A 73 -0.95 -19.78 16.94
C LYS A 73 -1.08 -19.84 15.41
N LYS A 74 -2.24 -20.23 14.88
CA LYS A 74 -2.50 -20.35 13.43
C LYS A 74 -2.70 -18.97 12.82
N GLU A 75 -3.43 -18.08 13.49
CA GLU A 75 -3.59 -16.68 13.12
C GLU A 75 -2.24 -15.95 13.12
N ILE A 76 -1.46 -16.09 14.19
CA ILE A 76 -0.12 -15.49 14.29
C ILE A 76 0.80 -16.01 13.16
N ARG A 77 0.74 -17.31 12.86
CA ARG A 77 1.51 -17.90 11.74
C ARG A 77 1.08 -17.34 10.38
N LYS A 78 -0.23 -17.09 10.16
CA LYS A 78 -0.74 -16.48 8.93
C LYS A 78 -0.28 -15.03 8.76
N ILE A 79 -0.26 -14.25 9.85
CA ILE A 79 0.30 -12.89 9.86
C ILE A 79 1.78 -12.95 9.53
N GLY A 80 2.52 -13.92 10.08
CA GLY A 80 3.94 -14.07 9.82
C GLY A 80 4.83 -13.10 10.60
N PHE A 81 4.30 -12.48 11.66
CA PHE A 81 5.07 -11.71 12.64
C PHE A 81 4.82 -12.23 14.07
N PRO A 82 5.81 -12.16 14.97
CA PRO A 82 5.57 -12.38 16.39
C PRO A 82 4.58 -11.34 16.94
N LEU A 83 3.46 -11.81 17.51
CA LEU A 83 2.47 -10.91 18.08
C LEU A 83 3.02 -10.23 19.32
N SER A 84 2.95 -8.90 19.36
CA SER A 84 3.40 -8.09 20.49
C SER A 84 2.59 -6.79 20.55
N LYS A 85 2.57 -6.14 21.72
CA LYS A 85 1.93 -4.84 21.88
C LYS A 85 2.52 -3.79 20.93
N GLN A 86 3.84 -3.78 20.76
CA GLN A 86 4.53 -2.87 19.85
C GLN A 86 4.13 -3.09 18.39
N LEU A 87 3.89 -4.34 17.98
CA LEU A 87 3.38 -4.63 16.64
C LEU A 87 1.98 -4.05 16.47
N VAL A 88 1.07 -4.26 17.43
CA VAL A 88 -0.29 -3.66 17.36
C VAL A 88 -0.22 -2.13 17.34
N ASP A 89 0.62 -1.52 18.16
CA ASP A 89 0.79 -0.06 18.19
C ASP A 89 1.33 0.48 16.86
N ARG A 90 2.23 -0.27 16.21
CA ARG A 90 2.72 0.06 14.86
C ARG A 90 1.58 0.11 13.85
N GLU A 91 0.69 -0.87 13.84
CA GLU A 91 -0.43 -0.92 12.88
C GLU A 91 -1.37 0.28 13.06
N HIS A 92 -1.67 0.65 14.31
CA HIS A 92 -2.45 1.86 14.59
C HIS A 92 -1.79 3.14 14.07
N ILE A 93 -0.47 3.26 14.26
CA ILE A 93 0.27 4.44 13.81
C ILE A 93 0.36 4.47 12.28
N ILE A 94 0.47 3.32 11.62
CA ILE A 94 0.36 3.23 10.15
C ILE A 94 -1.02 3.69 9.69
N THR A 95 -2.09 3.21 10.31
CA THR A 95 -3.47 3.61 9.99
C THR A 95 -3.66 5.12 10.12
N ASP A 96 -3.22 5.74 11.21
CA ASP A 96 -3.30 7.20 11.38
C ASP A 96 -2.48 7.95 10.33
N GLY A 97 -1.31 7.41 9.96
CA GLY A 97 -0.48 7.93 8.86
C GLY A 97 -1.26 8.03 7.57
N THR A 98 -2.03 6.99 7.24
CA THR A 98 -2.91 6.96 6.07
C THR A 98 -4.08 7.94 6.20
N LEU A 99 -4.76 8.00 7.35
CA LEU A 99 -5.87 8.93 7.58
C LEU A 99 -5.44 10.41 7.48
N LYS A 100 -4.29 10.76 8.03
CA LYS A 100 -3.71 12.12 7.89
C LYS A 100 -3.21 12.38 6.48
N ALA A 101 -2.60 11.39 5.82
CA ALA A 101 -2.16 11.52 4.43
C ALA A 101 -3.34 11.81 3.50
N ILE A 102 -4.53 11.22 3.72
CA ILE A 102 -5.74 11.55 2.96
C ILE A 102 -6.05 13.06 3.00
N GLN A 103 -6.00 13.69 4.18
CA GLN A 103 -6.24 15.13 4.31
C GLN A 103 -5.22 15.96 3.53
N PHE A 104 -3.96 15.52 3.52
CA PHE A 104 -2.92 16.17 2.73
C PHE A 104 -3.08 15.92 1.22
N ALA A 105 -3.50 14.73 0.80
CA ALA A 105 -3.77 14.41 -0.59
C ALA A 105 -4.93 15.26 -1.13
N LEU A 106 -6.03 15.39 -0.38
CA LEU A 106 -7.15 16.29 -0.72
C LEU A 106 -6.69 17.74 -0.90
N LYS A 107 -5.74 18.19 -0.07
CA LYS A 107 -5.25 19.58 -0.08
C LYS A 107 -4.19 19.86 -1.14
N TYR A 108 -3.27 18.91 -1.37
CA TYR A 108 -2.06 19.12 -2.17
C TYR A 108 -2.01 18.25 -3.44
N GLY A 109 -3.05 17.46 -3.70
CA GLY A 109 -3.14 16.51 -4.81
C GLY A 109 -2.52 15.14 -4.51
N ILE A 110 -1.49 15.08 -3.65
CA ILE A 110 -0.81 13.84 -3.29
C ILE A 110 -0.28 13.85 -1.86
N ALA A 111 -0.32 12.70 -1.20
CA ALA A 111 0.41 12.41 0.03
C ALA A 111 0.79 10.92 0.09
N MET A 112 1.74 10.57 0.97
CA MET A 112 2.29 9.23 1.02
C MET A 112 2.44 8.70 2.44
N ASN A 113 2.42 7.37 2.61
CA ASN A 113 2.72 6.69 3.87
C ASN A 113 3.81 5.63 3.67
N ILE A 114 4.93 5.74 4.41
CA ILE A 114 6.09 4.87 4.26
C ILE A 114 5.79 3.41 4.61
N ALA A 115 4.94 3.13 5.60
CA ALA A 115 4.71 1.76 6.03
C ALA A 115 3.31 1.22 5.72
N GLY A 116 2.48 1.99 5.00
CA GLY A 116 1.14 1.57 4.56
C GLY A 116 1.16 0.58 3.39
N GLY A 117 -0.03 0.27 2.88
CA GLY A 117 -0.22 -0.72 1.80
C GLY A 117 -0.44 -2.13 2.35
N THR A 118 -1.20 -2.23 3.43
CA THR A 118 -1.44 -3.49 4.18
C THR A 118 -2.62 -4.30 3.62
N HIS A 119 -2.59 -4.53 2.31
CA HIS A 119 -3.71 -5.04 1.50
C HIS A 119 -4.17 -6.49 1.77
N HIS A 120 -3.40 -7.28 2.53
CA HIS A 120 -3.73 -8.67 2.85
C HIS A 120 -4.61 -8.82 4.09
N ALA A 121 -4.77 -7.77 4.90
CA ALA A 121 -5.62 -7.82 6.08
C ALA A 121 -7.09 -7.86 5.67
N TYR A 122 -7.77 -8.93 6.06
CA TYR A 122 -9.21 -9.12 5.87
C TYR A 122 -9.99 -8.36 6.94
N SER A 123 -11.29 -8.21 6.74
CA SER A 123 -12.20 -7.67 7.76
C SER A 123 -12.10 -8.40 9.11
N ASN A 124 -11.81 -9.72 9.10
CA ASN A 124 -11.85 -10.57 10.29
C ASN A 124 -10.55 -11.27 10.69
N ARG A 125 -9.44 -11.00 10.00
CA ARG A 125 -8.12 -11.60 10.31
C ARG A 125 -6.97 -10.82 9.67
N GLY A 126 -5.80 -10.94 10.30
CA GLY A 126 -4.53 -10.56 9.69
C GLY A 126 -3.96 -11.69 8.84
N GLU A 127 -3.18 -11.33 7.83
CA GLU A 127 -2.58 -12.27 6.88
C GLU A 127 -1.37 -11.63 6.18
N ALA A 128 -0.34 -12.43 5.87
CA ALA A 128 0.80 -12.04 5.03
C ALA A 128 1.37 -10.64 5.36
N PHE A 129 1.78 -10.47 6.61
CA PHE A 129 2.38 -9.25 7.17
C PHE A 129 1.43 -8.07 7.37
N CYS A 130 0.15 -8.23 7.09
CA CYS A 130 -0.87 -7.19 7.24
C CYS A 130 -1.81 -7.56 8.39
N LEU A 131 -2.05 -6.64 9.33
CA LEU A 131 -2.92 -6.89 10.48
C LEU A 131 -4.17 -6.00 10.48
N LEU A 132 -4.02 -4.73 10.11
CA LEU A 132 -5.12 -3.81 9.78
C LEU A 132 -4.94 -3.38 8.33
N ASN A 133 -6.01 -3.19 7.56
CA ASN A 133 -5.93 -2.76 6.15
C ASN A 133 -6.05 -1.23 6.06
N ASP A 134 -4.91 -0.55 6.11
CA ASP A 134 -4.83 0.91 6.22
C ASP A 134 -5.51 1.66 5.06
N GLN A 135 -5.38 1.17 3.82
CA GLN A 135 -6.03 1.80 2.67
C GLN A 135 -7.54 1.53 2.65
N SER A 136 -7.99 0.33 3.04
CA SER A 136 -9.43 0.07 3.20
C SER A 136 -10.04 0.92 4.32
N ILE A 137 -9.35 1.06 5.46
CA ILE A 137 -9.78 1.95 6.54
C ILE A 137 -9.85 3.39 6.04
N GLY A 138 -8.84 3.83 5.29
CA GLY A 138 -8.81 5.14 4.66
C GLY A 138 -9.97 5.37 3.68
N ALA A 139 -10.29 4.37 2.85
CA ALA A 139 -11.36 4.45 1.89
C ALA A 139 -12.74 4.52 2.57
N GLN A 140 -13.00 3.65 3.55
CA GLN A 140 -14.25 3.71 4.31
C GLN A 140 -14.36 5.03 5.08
N TYR A 141 -13.27 5.53 5.65
CA TYR A 141 -13.24 6.84 6.31
C TYR A 141 -13.63 7.99 5.37
N LEU A 142 -13.13 8.00 4.13
CA LEU A 142 -13.51 9.01 3.14
C LEU A 142 -15.01 9.00 2.85
N LEU A 143 -15.61 7.81 2.71
CA LEU A 143 -17.05 7.65 2.48
C LEU A 143 -17.85 8.12 3.71
N ASP A 144 -17.48 7.66 4.90
CA ASP A 144 -18.17 7.98 6.16
C ASP A 144 -18.14 9.49 6.46
N GLN A 145 -17.04 10.16 6.10
CA GLN A 145 -16.88 11.61 6.29
C GLN A 145 -17.43 12.44 5.11
N ASN A 146 -17.98 11.81 4.07
CA ASN A 146 -18.43 12.47 2.83
C ASN A 146 -17.34 13.33 2.16
N LEU A 147 -16.08 12.87 2.25
CA LEU A 147 -14.93 13.51 1.64
C LEU A 147 -14.67 13.00 0.21
N ALA A 148 -15.21 11.82 -0.12
CA ALA A 148 -15.22 11.21 -1.44
C ALA A 148 -16.49 10.37 -1.58
N SER A 149 -16.98 10.17 -2.81
CA SER A 149 -18.18 9.38 -3.10
C SER A 149 -17.88 8.13 -3.91
N LYS A 150 -16.74 8.12 -4.63
CA LYS A 150 -16.29 7.01 -5.47
C LYS A 150 -14.78 6.90 -5.40
N ILE A 151 -14.32 5.80 -4.82
CA ILE A 151 -12.90 5.59 -4.55
C ILE A 151 -12.38 4.53 -5.51
N LEU A 152 -11.19 4.77 -6.07
CA LEU A 152 -10.46 3.76 -6.82
C LEU A 152 -9.21 3.33 -6.03
N ILE A 153 -9.07 2.03 -5.77
CA ILE A 153 -7.86 1.44 -5.22
C ILE A 153 -7.09 0.79 -6.38
N VAL A 154 -5.93 1.37 -6.70
CA VAL A 154 -4.97 0.84 -7.68
C VAL A 154 -3.90 0.07 -6.91
N ASP A 155 -3.97 -1.25 -6.95
CA ASP A 155 -3.03 -2.15 -6.29
C ASP A 155 -2.07 -2.80 -7.28
N LEU A 156 -0.82 -2.33 -7.28
CA LEU A 156 0.24 -2.83 -8.16
C LEU A 156 1.35 -3.54 -7.37
N ASP A 157 1.04 -4.04 -6.17
CA ASP A 157 1.84 -5.07 -5.51
C ASP A 157 1.84 -6.35 -6.36
N VAL A 158 2.91 -7.15 -6.28
CA VAL A 158 2.97 -8.41 -7.02
C VAL A 158 1.98 -9.45 -6.48
N HIS A 159 1.52 -9.30 -5.24
CA HIS A 159 0.51 -10.14 -4.61
C HIS A 159 -0.87 -9.54 -4.82
N GLN A 160 -1.90 -10.38 -4.94
CA GLN A 160 -3.26 -9.85 -4.99
C GLN A 160 -3.64 -9.27 -3.62
N GLY A 161 -4.19 -8.06 -3.59
CA GLY A 161 -4.82 -7.44 -2.42
C GLY A 161 -6.13 -8.13 -2.00
N ASN A 162 -6.04 -9.39 -1.60
CA ASN A 162 -7.17 -10.22 -1.20
C ASN A 162 -7.95 -9.69 0.01
N GLY A 163 -7.29 -9.05 0.97
CA GLY A 163 -7.97 -8.41 2.09
C GLY A 163 -8.83 -7.25 1.60
N THR A 164 -8.27 -6.40 0.74
CA THR A 164 -8.97 -5.28 0.12
C THR A 164 -10.16 -5.75 -0.72
N ALA A 165 -9.98 -6.79 -1.54
CA ALA A 165 -11.05 -7.39 -2.34
C ALA A 165 -12.20 -7.93 -1.47
N GLU A 166 -11.89 -8.66 -0.40
CA GLU A 166 -12.92 -9.18 0.52
C GLU A 166 -13.68 -8.06 1.24
N ILE A 167 -12.97 -7.03 1.71
CA ILE A 167 -13.60 -5.93 2.45
C ILE A 167 -14.62 -5.18 1.58
N PHE A 168 -14.34 -5.00 0.28
CA PHE A 168 -15.18 -4.20 -0.61
C PHE A 168 -16.05 -5.00 -1.58
N GLU A 169 -16.11 -6.34 -1.47
CA GLU A 169 -16.92 -7.23 -2.35
C GLU A 169 -18.35 -6.72 -2.59
N ARG A 170 -18.94 -6.05 -1.59
CA ARG A 170 -20.33 -5.56 -1.63
C ARG A 170 -20.47 -4.04 -1.53
N ASN A 171 -19.37 -3.30 -1.69
CA ASN A 171 -19.39 -1.85 -1.63
C ASN A 171 -19.18 -1.24 -3.03
N PRO A 172 -20.25 -0.81 -3.73
CA PRO A 172 -20.13 -0.26 -5.08
C PRO A 172 -19.46 1.13 -5.12
N HIS A 173 -19.16 1.74 -3.97
CA HIS A 173 -18.48 3.03 -3.88
C HIS A 173 -16.95 2.91 -3.85
N VAL A 174 -16.41 1.70 -3.76
CA VAL A 174 -14.96 1.44 -3.80
C VAL A 174 -14.68 0.43 -4.89
N PHE A 175 -14.03 0.87 -5.96
CA PHE A 175 -13.56 0.00 -7.02
C PHE A 175 -12.15 -0.49 -6.72
N THR A 176 -11.96 -1.80 -6.75
CA THR A 176 -10.69 -2.47 -6.45
C THR A 176 -10.06 -3.03 -7.73
N PHE A 177 -8.88 -2.52 -8.08
CA PHE A 177 -8.13 -2.93 -9.26
C PHE A 177 -6.76 -3.48 -8.88
N SER A 178 -6.43 -4.69 -9.31
CA SER A 178 -5.14 -5.34 -9.04
C SER A 178 -4.48 -5.88 -10.31
N ILE A 179 -3.19 -5.56 -10.50
CA ILE A 179 -2.31 -6.30 -11.42
C ILE A 179 -1.30 -7.07 -10.58
N HIS A 180 -1.39 -8.40 -10.58
CA HIS A 180 -0.58 -9.25 -9.70
C HIS A 180 -0.01 -10.47 -10.44
N GLY A 181 0.99 -11.12 -9.84
CA GLY A 181 1.52 -12.39 -10.33
C GLY A 181 0.53 -13.53 -10.13
N LYS A 182 0.15 -14.21 -11.21
CA LYS A 182 -0.79 -15.36 -11.18
C LYS A 182 -0.33 -16.45 -10.21
N ALA A 183 0.97 -16.74 -10.21
CA ALA A 183 1.60 -17.75 -9.36
C ALA A 183 1.98 -17.23 -7.96
N ASN A 184 1.84 -15.93 -7.69
CA ASN A 184 2.15 -15.34 -6.38
C ASN A 184 1.06 -15.65 -5.35
N TYR A 185 1.42 -15.54 -4.07
CA TYR A 185 0.46 -15.54 -2.97
C TYR A 185 -0.58 -14.41 -3.16
N PRO A 186 -1.83 -14.59 -2.71
CA PRO A 186 -2.43 -15.83 -2.21
C PRO A 186 -2.70 -16.83 -3.34
N PHE A 187 -2.48 -18.12 -3.10
CA PHE A 187 -2.69 -19.15 -4.13
C PHE A 187 -4.16 -19.37 -4.49
N LYS A 188 -5.06 -19.10 -3.53
CA LYS A 188 -6.48 -18.90 -3.79
C LYS A 188 -6.73 -17.40 -3.83
N LYS A 189 -6.98 -16.88 -5.02
CA LYS A 189 -7.33 -15.48 -5.25
C LYS A 189 -8.76 -15.21 -4.77
N GLU A 190 -8.99 -14.04 -4.20
CA GLU A 190 -10.34 -13.50 -4.02
C GLU A 190 -10.82 -12.87 -5.34
N ILE A 191 -12.05 -12.38 -5.38
CA ILE A 191 -12.61 -11.69 -6.55
C ILE A 191 -12.68 -10.20 -6.21
N SER A 192 -11.88 -9.39 -6.89
CA SER A 192 -11.99 -7.93 -6.88
C SER A 192 -12.87 -7.46 -8.04
N ASP A 193 -13.04 -6.14 -8.21
CA ASP A 193 -13.77 -5.60 -9.35
C ASP A 193 -13.00 -5.79 -10.67
N LEU A 194 -11.66 -5.71 -10.62
CA LEU A 194 -10.80 -6.00 -11.76
C LEU A 194 -9.46 -6.61 -11.35
N ASP A 195 -9.29 -7.90 -11.62
CA ASP A 195 -8.06 -8.66 -11.42
C ASP A 195 -7.36 -8.97 -12.75
N ILE A 196 -6.10 -8.56 -12.87
CA ILE A 196 -5.23 -8.96 -13.98
C ILE A 196 -4.09 -9.82 -13.45
N ALA A 197 -4.22 -11.12 -13.65
CA ALA A 197 -3.21 -12.11 -13.27
C ALA A 197 -2.16 -12.27 -14.38
N LEU A 198 -0.92 -11.87 -14.09
CA LEU A 198 0.20 -11.94 -15.03
C LEU A 198 1.00 -13.23 -14.88
N GLU A 199 1.49 -13.74 -16.00
CA GLU A 199 2.33 -14.94 -16.01
C GLU A 199 3.72 -14.67 -15.41
N LYS A 200 4.34 -15.72 -14.87
CA LYS A 200 5.68 -15.65 -14.28
C LYS A 200 6.68 -15.08 -15.29
N GLY A 201 7.52 -14.15 -14.85
CA GLY A 201 8.55 -13.52 -15.65
C GLY A 201 8.06 -12.45 -16.62
N THR A 202 6.80 -12.00 -16.51
CA THR A 202 6.31 -10.84 -17.30
C THR A 202 7.23 -9.63 -17.10
N THR A 203 7.69 -9.06 -18.21
CA THR A 203 8.64 -7.94 -18.26
C THR A 203 7.94 -6.60 -18.55
N ASP A 204 8.73 -5.53 -18.53
CA ASP A 204 8.30 -4.14 -18.66
C ASP A 204 7.27 -3.89 -19.78
N ASP A 205 7.57 -4.26 -21.02
CA ASP A 205 6.73 -3.91 -22.17
C ASP A 205 5.30 -4.45 -22.04
N VAL A 206 5.17 -5.70 -21.62
CA VAL A 206 3.86 -6.35 -21.45
C VAL A 206 3.12 -5.74 -20.27
N TYR A 207 3.80 -5.57 -19.13
CA TYR A 207 3.20 -4.99 -17.92
C TYR A 207 2.70 -3.57 -18.17
N LEU A 208 3.56 -2.71 -18.72
CA LEU A 208 3.25 -1.29 -18.93
C LEU A 208 2.16 -1.10 -19.99
N LYS A 209 2.14 -1.92 -21.06
CA LYS A 209 1.05 -1.88 -22.04
C LYS A 209 -0.30 -2.18 -21.39
N ILE A 210 -0.38 -3.27 -20.62
CA ILE A 210 -1.60 -3.69 -19.92
C ILE A 210 -2.06 -2.59 -18.96
N LEU A 211 -1.15 -2.04 -18.16
CA LEU A 211 -1.48 -0.95 -17.23
C LEU A 211 -2.00 0.28 -17.96
N ASN A 212 -1.36 0.69 -19.06
CA ASN A 212 -1.76 1.88 -19.81
C ASN A 212 -3.20 1.78 -20.32
N GLU A 213 -3.50 0.66 -20.98
CA GLU A 213 -4.82 0.38 -21.57
C GLU A 213 -5.88 0.25 -20.47
N THR A 214 -5.55 -0.43 -19.37
CA THR A 214 -6.50 -0.67 -18.28
C THR A 214 -6.79 0.60 -17.49
N LEU A 215 -5.77 1.33 -17.06
CA LEU A 215 -5.92 2.49 -16.19
C LEU A 215 -6.74 3.60 -16.85
N SER A 216 -6.50 3.85 -18.14
CA SER A 216 -7.24 4.87 -18.90
C SER A 216 -8.74 4.55 -18.95
N ASN A 217 -9.08 3.31 -19.31
CA ASN A 217 -10.47 2.84 -19.34
C ASN A 217 -11.11 2.87 -17.95
N LEU A 218 -10.34 2.53 -16.91
CA LEU A 218 -10.84 2.44 -15.56
C LEU A 218 -11.24 3.81 -15.01
N LEU A 219 -10.41 4.84 -15.23
CA LEU A 219 -10.71 6.21 -14.82
C LEU A 219 -11.96 6.75 -15.52
N GLU A 220 -12.15 6.44 -16.80
CA GLU A 220 -13.34 6.84 -17.57
C GLU A 220 -14.61 6.14 -17.07
N GLN A 221 -14.54 4.84 -16.78
CA GLN A 221 -15.71 4.04 -16.38
C GLN A 221 -16.11 4.28 -14.92
N THR A 222 -15.15 4.33 -14.01
CA THR A 222 -15.42 4.44 -12.58
C THR A 222 -15.69 5.87 -12.16
N GLN A 223 -15.04 6.85 -12.83
CA GLN A 223 -15.06 8.26 -12.48
C GLN A 223 -14.85 8.48 -10.98
N PRO A 224 -13.70 8.04 -10.43
CA PRO A 224 -13.44 8.17 -9.01
C PRO A 224 -13.19 9.65 -8.68
N ASP A 225 -13.45 10.03 -7.43
CA ASP A 225 -13.09 11.34 -6.88
C ASP A 225 -11.93 11.25 -5.87
N PHE A 226 -11.44 10.03 -5.57
CA PHE A 226 -10.22 9.80 -4.80
C PHE A 226 -9.53 8.50 -5.21
N VAL A 227 -8.18 8.48 -5.20
CA VAL A 227 -7.39 7.29 -5.53
C VAL A 227 -6.49 6.87 -4.36
N PHE A 228 -6.52 5.59 -4.02
CA PHE A 228 -5.43 4.95 -3.27
C PHE A 228 -4.51 4.25 -4.24
N TYR A 229 -3.20 4.45 -4.10
CA TYR A 229 -2.22 3.78 -4.93
C TYR A 229 -1.25 2.98 -4.06
N LEU A 230 -1.19 1.67 -4.29
CA LEU A 230 -0.24 0.78 -3.63
C LEU A 230 0.90 0.47 -4.62
N ALA A 231 2.06 1.07 -4.35
CA ALA A 231 3.24 1.09 -5.23
C ALA A 231 4.27 0.02 -4.83
N GLY A 232 3.84 -1.24 -4.70
CA GLY A 232 4.70 -2.37 -4.36
C GLY A 232 5.88 -2.51 -5.33
N VAL A 233 7.10 -2.73 -4.81
CA VAL A 233 8.31 -2.92 -5.64
C VAL A 233 8.73 -4.38 -5.73
N ASP A 234 7.93 -5.29 -5.18
CA ASP A 234 8.12 -6.73 -5.31
C ASP A 234 7.75 -7.30 -6.69
N VAL A 235 7.35 -6.44 -7.63
CA VAL A 235 7.26 -6.76 -9.06
C VAL A 235 8.61 -6.89 -9.76
N LEU A 236 9.69 -6.43 -9.11
CA LEU A 236 11.03 -6.41 -9.68
C LEU A 236 11.58 -7.82 -9.89
N ALA A 237 12.34 -8.02 -10.96
CA ALA A 237 13.04 -9.28 -11.23
C ALA A 237 14.03 -9.70 -10.11
N SER A 238 14.49 -8.75 -9.31
CA SER A 238 15.37 -9.01 -8.16
C SER A 238 14.62 -9.44 -6.89
N ASP A 239 13.30 -9.37 -6.89
CA ASP A 239 12.49 -9.72 -5.73
C ASP A 239 12.47 -11.23 -5.48
N LYS A 240 12.54 -11.63 -4.21
CA LYS A 240 12.57 -13.05 -3.83
C LYS A 240 11.17 -13.63 -3.55
N LEU A 241 10.18 -12.77 -3.31
CA LEU A 241 8.79 -13.18 -3.06
C LEU A 241 7.92 -12.92 -4.29
N GLY A 242 8.27 -11.97 -5.15
CA GLY A 242 7.68 -11.76 -6.47
C GLY A 242 8.07 -12.80 -7.51
N THR A 243 7.21 -12.98 -8.53
CA THR A 243 7.52 -13.85 -9.69
C THR A 243 7.54 -13.10 -11.02
N LEU A 244 7.35 -11.78 -11.02
CA LEU A 244 7.42 -10.94 -12.20
C LEU A 244 8.87 -10.53 -12.50
N GLY A 245 9.08 -9.92 -13.67
CA GLY A 245 10.40 -9.65 -14.24
C GLY A 245 10.65 -8.17 -14.53
N LEU A 246 10.02 -7.24 -13.80
CA LEU A 246 10.19 -5.82 -14.10
C LEU A 246 11.61 -5.35 -13.78
N THR A 247 12.12 -4.44 -14.61
CA THR A 247 13.33 -3.68 -14.30
C THR A 247 12.99 -2.52 -13.36
N LYS A 248 14.02 -1.91 -12.75
CA LYS A 248 13.84 -0.68 -11.96
C LYS A 248 13.24 0.46 -12.79
N GLU A 249 13.63 0.58 -14.06
CA GLU A 249 13.08 1.58 -14.97
C GLU A 249 11.63 1.26 -15.37
N GLY A 250 11.30 -0.02 -15.57
CA GLY A 250 9.91 -0.45 -15.78
C GLY A 250 9.02 -0.13 -14.59
N CYS A 251 9.49 -0.45 -13.38
CA CYS A 251 8.82 -0.12 -12.12
C CYS A 251 8.63 1.41 -11.95
N LYS A 252 9.67 2.21 -12.24
CA LYS A 252 9.57 3.67 -12.24
C LYS A 252 8.54 4.19 -13.27
N LYS A 253 8.55 3.67 -14.49
CA LYS A 253 7.59 4.04 -15.54
C LYS A 253 6.15 3.71 -15.14
N ARG A 254 5.94 2.54 -14.54
CA ARG A 254 4.64 2.12 -13.99
C ARG A 254 4.11 3.15 -13.00
N ASP A 255 4.93 3.54 -12.04
CA ASP A 255 4.54 4.51 -11.00
C ASP A 255 4.25 5.88 -11.64
N ALA A 256 5.08 6.32 -12.59
CA ALA A 256 4.87 7.57 -13.32
C ALA A 256 3.54 7.58 -14.07
N MET A 257 3.15 6.47 -14.70
CA MET A 257 1.86 6.38 -15.41
C MET A 257 0.67 6.58 -14.48
N VAL A 258 0.67 5.96 -13.29
CA VAL A 258 -0.42 6.09 -12.32
C VAL A 258 -0.47 7.51 -11.75
N LEU A 259 0.69 8.03 -11.33
CA LEU A 259 0.79 9.37 -10.75
C LEU A 259 0.42 10.47 -11.75
N GLN A 260 0.87 10.35 -12.99
CA GLN A 260 0.55 11.29 -14.07
C GLN A 260 -0.92 11.22 -14.47
N ALA A 261 -1.52 10.02 -14.52
CA ALA A 261 -2.94 9.85 -14.79
C ALA A 261 -3.79 10.53 -13.71
N CYS A 262 -3.45 10.36 -12.43
CA CYS A 262 -4.14 11.05 -11.33
C CYS A 262 -3.99 12.57 -11.46
N LYS A 263 -2.76 13.06 -11.69
CA LYS A 263 -2.47 14.49 -11.85
C LYS A 263 -3.25 15.12 -13.01
N ASN A 264 -3.28 14.46 -14.16
CA ASN A 264 -3.95 14.94 -15.38
C ASN A 264 -5.47 15.02 -15.20
N ASN A 265 -6.05 14.13 -14.39
CA ASN A 265 -7.48 14.12 -14.10
C ASN A 265 -7.85 14.91 -12.83
N GLY A 266 -6.88 15.58 -12.18
CA GLY A 266 -7.11 16.35 -10.96
C GLY A 266 -7.52 15.50 -9.76
N LEU A 267 -7.19 14.20 -9.75
CA LEU A 267 -7.57 13.26 -8.71
C LEU A 267 -6.60 13.31 -7.52
N PRO A 268 -7.08 13.53 -6.29
CA PRO A 268 -6.28 13.35 -5.09
C PRO A 268 -5.83 11.89 -4.96
N VAL A 269 -4.54 11.69 -4.65
CA VAL A 269 -3.97 10.33 -4.50
C VAL A 269 -3.22 10.15 -3.16
N MET A 270 -3.54 9.08 -2.44
CA MET A 270 -2.78 8.62 -1.27
C MET A 270 -1.96 7.40 -1.66
N CYS A 271 -0.63 7.52 -1.64
CA CYS A 271 0.26 6.44 -2.03
C CYS A 271 0.85 5.70 -0.83
N SER A 272 1.05 4.39 -0.97
CA SER A 272 1.78 3.59 0.02
C SER A 272 2.78 2.65 -0.66
N MET A 273 3.83 2.28 0.07
CA MET A 273 4.92 1.46 -0.46
C MET A 273 4.51 0.01 -0.73
N GLY A 274 3.73 -0.63 0.15
CA GLY A 274 3.43 -2.07 0.02
C GLY A 274 4.66 -2.99 0.11
N GLY A 275 4.67 -4.03 -0.73
CA GLY A 275 5.69 -5.07 -0.78
C GLY A 275 7.03 -4.66 -1.38
N GLY A 276 8.04 -5.50 -1.17
CA GLY A 276 9.42 -5.29 -1.60
C GLY A 276 10.38 -6.07 -0.71
N TYR A 277 11.02 -7.08 -1.28
CA TYR A 277 11.71 -8.18 -0.59
C TYR A 277 13.00 -8.65 -1.26
N SER A 278 13.54 -7.88 -2.21
CA SER A 278 14.84 -8.19 -2.84
C SER A 278 15.93 -8.48 -1.79
N PRO A 279 16.85 -9.44 -2.03
CA PRO A 279 17.91 -9.78 -1.07
C PRO A 279 18.81 -8.59 -0.73
N GLU A 280 19.00 -7.70 -1.70
CA GLU A 280 19.80 -6.49 -1.58
C GLU A 280 18.90 -5.31 -1.19
N ILE A 281 19.05 -4.82 0.05
CA ILE A 281 18.21 -3.72 0.58
C ILE A 281 18.23 -2.47 -0.29
N LYS A 282 19.38 -2.17 -0.90
CA LYS A 282 19.56 -1.04 -1.82
C LYS A 282 18.59 -1.09 -3.01
N HIS A 283 18.21 -2.28 -3.50
CA HIS A 283 17.26 -2.40 -4.61
C HIS A 283 15.85 -2.01 -4.17
N ILE A 284 15.47 -2.40 -2.94
CA ILE A 284 14.17 -2.04 -2.36
C ILE A 284 14.10 -0.53 -2.12
N VAL A 285 15.11 0.03 -1.46
CA VAL A 285 15.15 1.45 -1.11
C VAL A 285 15.19 2.33 -2.35
N ASP A 286 16.04 2.02 -3.34
CA ASP A 286 16.12 2.81 -4.59
C ASP A 286 14.83 2.73 -5.42
N ALA A 287 14.21 1.55 -5.50
CA ALA A 287 12.96 1.39 -6.23
C ALA A 287 11.81 2.17 -5.58
N HIS A 288 11.65 2.10 -4.26
CA HIS A 288 10.66 2.91 -3.58
C HIS A 288 11.00 4.40 -3.68
N ALA A 289 12.26 4.80 -3.52
CA ALA A 289 12.67 6.21 -3.64
C ALA A 289 12.27 6.82 -4.99
N ASN A 290 12.30 6.04 -6.09
CA ASN A 290 11.81 6.50 -7.39
C ASN A 290 10.34 6.96 -7.36
N THR A 291 9.45 6.28 -6.62
CA THR A 291 8.05 6.69 -6.49
C THR A 291 7.95 8.08 -5.83
N TYR A 292 8.75 8.35 -4.80
CA TYR A 292 8.76 9.64 -4.09
C TYR A 292 9.41 10.76 -4.93
N ARG A 293 10.48 10.44 -5.68
CA ARG A 293 11.09 11.35 -6.66
C ARG A 293 10.06 11.78 -7.71
N LEU A 294 9.33 10.82 -8.27
CA LEU A 294 8.25 11.07 -9.23
C LEU A 294 7.12 11.89 -8.62
N ALA A 295 6.72 11.60 -7.37
CA ALA A 295 5.71 12.39 -6.68
C ALA A 295 6.10 13.86 -6.54
N GLN A 296 7.37 14.15 -6.24
CA GLN A 296 7.89 15.52 -6.25
C GLN A 296 7.87 16.10 -7.67
N GLU A 297 8.49 15.44 -8.65
CA GLU A 297 8.63 15.90 -10.03
C GLU A 297 7.28 16.20 -10.72
N ILE A 298 6.25 15.38 -10.47
CA ILE A 298 4.94 15.49 -11.15
C ILE A 298 4.02 16.51 -10.45
N TYR A 299 4.14 16.69 -9.14
CA TYR A 299 3.18 17.49 -8.37
C TYR A 299 3.70 18.85 -7.90
N PHE A 300 5.02 19.06 -7.77
CA PHE A 300 5.62 20.25 -7.14
C PHE A 300 6.83 20.79 -7.89
#